data_AF-A0A7V6GCF3-F1
#
_entry.id   AF-A0A7V6GCF3-F1
#
_cell.length_a   1.000
_cell.length_b   1.000
_cell.length_c   1.000
_cell.angle_alpha   90.00
_cell.angle_beta   90.00
_cell.angle_gamma   90.00
#
_symmetry.space_group_name_H-M   'P 1'
#
loop_
_entity.id
_entity.type
_entity.pdbx_description
1 polymer ?
#
loop_
_entity_poly.entity_id
_entity_poly.type
_entity_poly.pdbx_seq_one_letter_code
_entity_poly.pdbx_strand_id
1 'polypeptide(L)'
;MLKKIFSCVWFRWNRLLSRIFVRKAELDPSQEFVLLVDEARKEWQWASGLTREFKENDLIDLAIYWQSAAERRYIHLLKQAYREGIKADLGTIISFALADHNNIQGGAGLWQRKHGR
;
A
#
# COMPACT_ATOMS: atom_id res chain seq x y z
N MET A 1 -23.63 -13.24 7.57
CA MET A 1 -22.57 -13.32 6.54
C MET A 1 -22.40 -12.04 5.72
N LEU A 2 -23.37 -11.11 5.70
CA LEU A 2 -23.26 -9.80 5.01
C LEU A 2 -22.31 -8.78 5.64
N LYS A 3 -21.87 -8.98 6.90
CA LYS A 3 -20.90 -8.09 7.57
C LYS A 3 -19.49 -8.16 6.94
N LYS A 4 -19.15 -9.23 6.22
CA LYS A 4 -17.87 -9.37 5.49
C LYS A 4 -17.88 -8.61 4.15
N ILE A 5 -19.04 -8.42 3.53
CA ILE A 5 -19.19 -7.75 2.24
C ILE A 5 -19.03 -6.24 2.41
N PHE A 6 -19.56 -5.67 3.50
CA PHE A 6 -19.33 -4.25 3.81
C PHE A 6 -17.87 -3.95 4.17
N SER A 7 -17.09 -4.90 4.70
CA SER A 7 -15.62 -4.78 4.78
C SER A 7 -14.96 -4.70 3.38
N CYS A 8 -15.44 -5.51 2.43
CA CYS A 8 -14.94 -5.59 1.06
C CYS A 8 -15.13 -4.30 0.24
N VAL A 9 -16.26 -3.61 0.42
CA VAL A 9 -16.51 -2.31 -0.25
C VAL A 9 -15.90 -1.14 0.54
N TRP A 10 -15.90 -1.22 1.88
CA TRP A 10 -15.33 -0.19 2.77
C TRP A 10 -13.82 -0.04 2.59
N PHE A 11 -13.09 -1.10 2.29
CA PHE A 11 -11.63 -1.02 2.08
C PHE A 11 -11.25 -0.19 0.85
N ARG A 12 -12.12 -0.13 -0.18
CA ARG A 12 -11.88 0.63 -1.42
C ARG A 12 -12.23 2.12 -1.30
N TRP A 13 -13.09 2.50 -0.35
CA TRP A 13 -13.42 3.93 -0.07
C TRP A 13 -12.63 4.51 1.11
N ASN A 14 -12.32 3.73 2.15
CA ASN A 14 -11.50 4.18 3.29
C ASN A 14 -10.03 4.42 2.90
N ARG A 15 -9.55 3.81 1.80
CA ARG A 15 -8.22 4.05 1.19
C ARG A 15 -8.20 5.25 0.23
N LEU A 16 -9.36 5.80 -0.16
CA LEU A 16 -9.41 7.09 -0.85
C LEU A 16 -9.36 8.27 0.15
N LEU A 17 -9.93 8.08 1.35
CA LEU A 17 -9.95 9.10 2.42
C LEU A 17 -8.60 9.30 3.12
N SER A 18 -7.70 8.31 3.14
CA SER A 18 -6.33 8.50 3.65
C SER A 18 -5.54 9.51 2.83
N ARG A 19 -5.90 9.69 1.56
CA ARG A 19 -5.34 10.73 0.68
C ARG A 19 -5.85 12.14 0.99
N ILE A 20 -6.92 12.26 1.80
CA ILE A 20 -7.50 13.54 2.23
C ILE A 20 -6.96 13.98 3.61
N PHE A 21 -6.43 13.08 4.45
CA PHE A 21 -6.10 13.42 5.84
C PHE A 21 -4.75 12.91 6.39
N VAL A 22 -3.75 12.70 5.52
CA VAL A 22 -2.37 12.49 5.98
C VAL A 22 -1.50 13.63 5.48
N ARG A 23 -0.98 14.40 6.44
CA ARG A 23 0.09 15.38 6.23
C ARG A 23 1.35 14.58 5.84
N LYS A 24 1.49 14.25 4.55
CA LYS A 24 2.69 13.61 4.02
C LYS A 24 3.87 14.53 4.34
N ALA A 25 4.91 14.00 4.97
CA ALA A 25 6.20 14.70 5.00
C ALA A 25 6.58 15.09 3.56
N GLU A 26 7.31 16.19 3.35
CA GLU A 26 7.88 16.51 2.03
C GLU A 26 8.84 15.38 1.62
N LEU A 27 8.30 14.34 0.99
CA LEU A 27 9.06 13.26 0.38
C LEU A 27 9.54 13.74 -0.98
N ASP A 28 10.78 13.41 -1.31
CA ASP A 28 11.30 13.61 -2.66
C ASP A 28 10.42 12.84 -3.67
N PRO A 29 10.19 13.35 -4.89
CA PRO A 29 9.37 12.68 -5.90
C PRO A 29 9.78 11.22 -6.16
N SER A 30 11.08 10.89 -6.06
CA SER A 30 11.55 9.51 -6.19
C SER A 30 11.10 8.61 -5.04
N GLN A 31 11.06 9.14 -3.81
CA GLN A 31 10.58 8.42 -2.62
C GLN A 31 9.08 8.19 -2.70
N GLU A 32 8.33 9.20 -3.15
CA GLU A 32 6.90 9.04 -3.38
C GLU A 32 6.60 7.96 -4.42
N PHE A 33 7.40 7.92 -5.48
CA PHE A 33 7.29 6.89 -6.51
C PHE A 33 7.55 5.49 -5.94
N VAL A 34 8.58 5.34 -5.11
CA VAL A 34 8.89 4.06 -4.46
C VAL A 34 7.74 3.60 -3.53
N LEU A 35 7.10 4.53 -2.82
CA LEU A 35 5.92 4.21 -2.01
C LEU A 35 4.71 3.79 -2.86
N LEU A 36 4.52 4.38 -4.05
CA LEU A 36 3.49 3.95 -5.00
C LEU A 36 3.76 2.53 -5.52
N VAL A 37 5.03 2.18 -5.74
CA VAL A 37 5.44 0.81 -6.12
C VAL A 37 5.14 -0.17 -4.98
N ASP A 38 5.43 0.18 -3.73
CA ASP A 38 5.08 -0.66 -2.56
C ASP A 38 3.57 -0.85 -2.42
N GLU A 39 2.79 0.20 -2.66
CA GLU A 39 1.33 0.12 -2.60
C GLU A 39 0.78 -0.90 -3.61
N ALA A 40 1.25 -0.83 -4.86
CA ALA A 40 0.86 -1.79 -5.90
C ALA A 40 1.29 -3.23 -5.53
N ARG A 41 2.47 -3.39 -4.89
CA ARG A 41 2.92 -4.69 -4.38
C ARG A 41 1.99 -5.24 -3.30
N LYS A 42 1.62 -4.42 -2.31
CA LYS A 42 0.70 -4.78 -1.23
C LYS A 42 -0.69 -5.14 -1.76
N GLU A 43 -1.17 -4.40 -2.75
CA GLU A 43 -2.43 -4.69 -3.44
C GLU A 43 -2.40 -6.04 -4.15
N TRP A 44 -1.30 -6.36 -4.84
CA TRP A 44 -1.14 -7.65 -5.50
C TRP A 44 -1.06 -8.81 -4.50
N GLN A 45 -0.33 -8.65 -3.39
CA GLN A 45 -0.26 -9.64 -2.30
C GLN A 45 -1.64 -9.90 -1.68
N TRP A 46 -2.41 -8.83 -1.45
CA TRP A 46 -3.77 -8.93 -0.95
C TRP A 46 -4.69 -9.69 -1.92
N ALA A 47 -4.69 -9.32 -3.21
CA ALA A 47 -5.49 -9.97 -4.23
C ALA A 47 -5.11 -11.46 -4.41
N SER A 48 -3.82 -11.77 -4.26
CA SER A 48 -3.33 -13.16 -4.24
C SER A 48 -3.80 -13.95 -3.00
N GLY A 49 -4.13 -13.26 -1.91
CA GLY A 49 -4.78 -13.86 -0.75
C GLY A 49 -6.26 -14.19 -1.03
N LEU A 50 -6.95 -13.33 -1.77
CA LEU A 50 -8.37 -13.54 -2.12
C LEU A 50 -8.57 -14.78 -2.99
N THR A 51 -7.68 -15.05 -3.93
CA THR A 51 -7.76 -16.26 -4.77
C THR A 51 -7.60 -17.55 -3.97
N ARG A 52 -7.01 -17.49 -2.77
CA ARG A 52 -6.91 -18.63 -1.84
C ARG A 52 -8.12 -18.74 -0.92
N GLU A 53 -8.75 -17.62 -0.58
CA GLU A 53 -9.91 -17.57 0.32
C GLU A 53 -11.20 -17.92 -0.42
N PHE A 54 -11.40 -17.38 -1.63
CA PHE A 54 -12.61 -17.58 -2.40
C PHE A 54 -12.58 -18.92 -3.12
N LYS A 55 -13.50 -19.82 -2.75
CA LYS A 55 -13.69 -21.14 -3.39
C LYS A 55 -14.94 -21.20 -4.27
N GLU A 56 -15.80 -20.19 -4.18
CA GLU A 56 -17.03 -20.07 -4.97
C GLU A 56 -16.68 -19.56 -6.38
N ASN A 57 -17.26 -20.18 -7.41
CA ASN A 57 -16.89 -19.98 -8.81
C ASN A 57 -17.03 -18.51 -9.26
N ASP A 58 -18.07 -17.81 -8.80
CA ASP A 58 -18.33 -16.41 -9.21
C ASP A 58 -17.39 -15.40 -8.51
N LEU A 59 -16.85 -15.77 -7.35
CA LEU A 59 -15.96 -14.91 -6.56
C LEU A 59 -14.48 -15.14 -6.91
N ILE A 60 -14.12 -16.37 -7.29
CA ILE A 60 -12.74 -16.68 -7.69
C ILE A 60 -12.36 -15.97 -8.99
N ASP A 61 -13.28 -15.88 -9.97
CA ASP A 61 -13.03 -15.15 -11.22
C ASP A 61 -12.75 -13.65 -10.97
N LEU A 62 -13.50 -13.04 -10.05
CA LEU A 62 -13.27 -11.66 -9.64
C LEU A 62 -11.90 -11.49 -8.95
N ALA A 63 -11.53 -12.42 -8.08
CA ALA A 63 -10.23 -12.41 -7.41
C ALA A 63 -9.07 -12.58 -8.40
N ILE A 64 -9.20 -13.47 -9.39
CA ILE A 64 -8.22 -13.65 -10.46
C ILE A 64 -8.07 -12.37 -11.28
N TYR A 65 -9.19 -11.72 -11.63
CA TYR A 65 -9.18 -10.45 -12.34
C TYR A 65 -8.44 -9.37 -11.56
N TRP A 66 -8.74 -9.22 -10.26
CA TRP A 66 -8.05 -8.25 -9.40
C TRP A 66 -6.57 -8.56 -9.23
N GLN A 67 -6.20 -9.82 -9.03
CA GLN A 67 -4.80 -10.23 -8.93
C GLN A 67 -4.03 -9.85 -10.20
N SER A 68 -4.60 -10.16 -11.37
CA SER A 68 -4.01 -9.86 -12.67
C SER A 68 -3.88 -8.34 -12.92
N ALA A 69 -4.87 -7.56 -12.50
CA ALA A 69 -4.85 -6.11 -12.64
C ALA A 69 -3.78 -5.47 -11.73
N ALA A 70 -3.70 -5.90 -10.47
CA ALA A 70 -2.71 -5.41 -9.50
C ALA A 70 -1.28 -5.77 -9.92
N GLU A 71 -1.07 -7.00 -10.42
CA GLU A 71 0.22 -7.42 -10.98
C GLU A 71 0.66 -6.53 -12.14
N ARG A 72 -0.24 -6.29 -13.11
CA ARG A 72 0.06 -5.41 -14.25
C ARG A 72 0.40 -3.99 -13.80
N ARG A 73 -0.31 -3.45 -12.80
CA ARG A 73 0.00 -2.14 -12.21
C ARG A 73 1.40 -2.14 -11.59
N TYR A 74 1.74 -3.14 -10.78
CA TYR A 74 3.06 -3.26 -10.15
C TYR A 74 4.19 -3.34 -11.20
N ILE A 75 4.05 -4.21 -12.20
CA ILE A 75 5.03 -4.37 -13.28
C ILE A 75 5.17 -3.07 -14.09
N HIS A 76 4.07 -2.38 -14.37
CA HIS A 76 4.11 -1.10 -15.07
C HIS A 76 4.93 -0.05 -14.31
N LEU A 77 4.69 0.08 -13.00
CA LEU A 77 5.42 1.03 -12.14
C LEU A 77 6.91 0.68 -12.04
N LEU A 78 7.28 -0.60 -11.97
CA LEU A 78 8.69 -1.01 -12.02
C LEU A 78 9.35 -0.64 -13.34
N LYS A 79 8.67 -0.86 -14.47
CA LYS A 79 9.16 -0.45 -15.79
C LYS A 79 9.31 1.06 -15.90
N GLN A 80 8.41 1.83 -15.28
CA GLN A 80 8.48 3.28 -15.24
C GLN A 80 9.65 3.77 -14.38
N ALA A 81 9.85 3.21 -13.18
CA ALA A 81 11.03 3.50 -12.35
C ALA A 81 12.34 3.28 -13.12
N TYR A 82 12.43 2.17 -13.86
CA TYR A 82 13.61 1.88 -14.68
C TYR A 82 13.86 2.95 -15.75
N ARG A 83 12.80 3.43 -16.42
CA ARG A 83 12.90 4.50 -17.44
C ARG A 83 13.31 5.85 -16.85
N GLU A 84 12.86 6.14 -15.63
CA GLU A 84 13.13 7.39 -14.93
C GLU A 84 14.45 7.34 -14.12
N GLY A 85 15.15 6.21 -14.12
CA GLY A 85 16.40 6.03 -13.35
C GLY A 85 16.19 5.93 -11.84
N ILE A 86 14.96 5.69 -11.39
CA ILE A 86 14.61 5.55 -9.97
C ILE A 86 14.97 4.14 -9.52
N LYS A 87 15.76 4.03 -8.44
CA LYS A 87 16.09 2.74 -7.82
C LYS A 87 14.90 2.23 -7.01
N ALA A 88 14.04 1.45 -7.65
CA ALA A 88 12.91 0.76 -7.01
C ALA A 88 13.22 -0.74 -6.80
N ASP A 89 14.38 -1.05 -6.21
CA ASP A 89 14.70 -2.42 -5.81
C ASP A 89 13.87 -2.84 -4.58
N LEU A 90 13.72 -4.15 -4.38
CA LEU A 90 12.89 -4.68 -3.29
C LEU A 90 13.34 -4.22 -1.90
N GLY A 91 14.66 -4.08 -1.69
CA GLY A 91 15.22 -3.62 -0.42
C GLY A 91 14.88 -2.16 -0.15
N THR A 92 15.02 -1.31 -1.17
CA THR A 92 14.66 0.10 -1.14
C THR A 92 13.16 0.32 -0.94
N ILE A 93 12.32 -0.46 -1.64
CA ILE A 93 10.86 -0.43 -1.45
C ILE A 93 10.50 -0.73 0.00
N ILE A 94 11.07 -1.80 0.57
CA ILE A 94 10.78 -2.21 1.96
C ILE A 94 11.32 -1.18 2.97
N SER A 95 12.52 -0.65 2.76
CA SER A 95 13.11 0.32 3.68
C SER A 95 12.31 1.63 3.74
N PHE A 96 11.90 2.16 2.59
CA PHE A 96 11.02 3.34 2.52
C PHE A 96 9.64 3.05 3.11
N ALA A 97 9.05 1.89 2.84
CA ALA A 97 7.76 1.51 3.43
C ALA A 97 7.82 1.38 4.96
N LEU A 98 8.92 0.86 5.51
CA LEU A 98 9.14 0.80 6.96
C LEU A 98 9.38 2.18 7.56
N ALA A 99 10.12 3.06 6.87
CA ALA A 99 10.36 4.43 7.30
C ALA A 99 9.06 5.26 7.34
N ASP A 100 8.18 5.10 6.34
CA ASP A 100 6.86 5.75 6.30
C ASP A 100 5.96 5.32 7.48
N HIS A 101 5.91 4.02 7.78
CA HIS A 101 5.17 3.50 8.95
C HIS A 101 5.71 4.03 10.29
N ASN A 102 7.03 4.15 10.43
CA ASN A 102 7.67 4.68 11.65
C ASN A 102 7.41 6.17 11.83
N ASN A 103 7.28 6.95 10.74
CA ASN A 103 6.94 8.37 10.82
C ASN A 103 5.50 8.59 11.30
N ILE A 104 4.56 7.74 10.85
CA ILE A 104 3.16 7.75 11.32
C ILE A 104 3.06 7.42 12.82
N GLN A 105 3.88 6.50 13.32
CA GLN A 105 3.95 6.13 14.74
C GLN A 105 4.78 7.14 15.58
N GLY A 106 5.77 7.77 14.96
CA GLY A 106 6.71 8.71 15.59
C GLY A 106 6.08 10.03 16.03
N GLY A 107 4.91 10.38 15.50
CA GLY A 107 4.10 11.51 15.98
C GLY A 107 3.44 11.29 17.35
N ALA A 108 3.36 10.05 17.84
CA ALA A 108 2.76 9.70 19.12
C ALA A 108 3.78 9.51 20.26
N GLY A 109 5.08 9.49 19.97
CA GLY A 109 6.14 9.12 20.93
C GLY A 109 6.92 10.26 21.59
N LEU A 110 6.70 11.52 21.20
CA LEU A 110 7.51 12.67 21.65
C LEU A 110 6.71 13.68 22.50
N TRP A 111 5.98 13.19 23.50
CA TRP A 111 5.40 14.04 24.56
C TRP A 111 5.78 13.63 26.00
N GLN A 112 6.74 12.72 26.20
CA GLN A 112 7.13 12.25 27.55
C GLN A 112 8.57 12.57 27.98
N ARG A 113 9.20 13.61 27.44
CA ARG A 113 10.47 14.13 28.00
C ARG A 113 10.52 15.66 28.04
N LYS A 114 9.60 16.31 28.75
CA LYS A 114 9.78 17.73 29.15
C LYS A 114 9.22 18.13 30.51
N HIS A 115 8.98 17.18 31.41
CA HIS A 115 8.76 17.48 32.84
C HIS A 115 9.60 16.56 33.73
N GLY A 116 10.90 16.86 33.78
CA GLY A 116 11.72 16.56 34.95
C GLY A 116 12.02 17.90 35.62
N ARG A 117 11.32 18.18 36.72
CA ARG A 117 11.76 19.12 37.76
C ARG A 117 12.37 18.29 38.87
#